data_AF-A0A379YCZ9-F1
#
_entry.id   AF-A0A379YCZ9-F1
#
_cell.length_a   1.000
_cell.length_b   1.000
_cell.length_c   1.000
_cell.angle_alpha   90.00
_cell.angle_beta   90.00
_cell.angle_gamma   90.00
#
_symmetry.space_group_name_H-M   'P 1'
#
loop_
_entity.id
_entity.type
_entity.pdbx_description
1 polymer ?
#
loop_
_entity_poly.entity_id
_entity_poly.type
_entity_poly.pdbx_seq_one_letter_code
_entity_poly.pdbx_strand_id
1 'polypeptide(L)'
;MIVSEAGASVYSASELAAQEFPDLDVSLRGAVSIARRLQDPLAELVKIDPKSIGVGQYQHDVSQSQLAKKLDSVVEDCVNAVGVDLNTASVPLLTRVAGLTRMMAQNIVNWRDENGRLQQP
;
A
#
# COMPACT_ATOMS: atom_id res chain seq x y z
N MET A 1 -1.66 -17.19 -14.67
CA MET A 1 -2.32 -16.66 -13.44
C MET A 1 -3.11 -15.42 -13.81
N ILE A 2 -4.24 -15.18 -13.15
CA ILE A 2 -5.08 -13.99 -13.35
C ILE A 2 -4.96 -13.13 -12.09
N VAL A 3 -4.80 -11.82 -12.25
CA VAL A 3 -4.65 -10.85 -11.14
C VAL A 3 -5.76 -9.81 -11.25
N SER A 4 -6.31 -9.40 -10.11
CA SER A 4 -7.30 -8.32 -10.07
C SER A 4 -6.66 -6.97 -10.40
N GLU A 5 -7.29 -6.21 -11.31
CA GLU A 5 -6.94 -4.82 -11.62
C GLU A 5 -7.57 -3.80 -10.66
N ALA A 6 -8.35 -4.26 -9.70
CA ALA A 6 -9.20 -3.40 -8.88
C ALA A 6 -8.37 -2.37 -8.10
N GLY A 7 -8.69 -1.08 -8.23
CA GLY A 7 -7.90 0.03 -7.68
C GLY A 7 -6.59 0.36 -8.41
N ALA A 8 -6.17 -0.37 -9.46
CA ALA A 8 -4.93 -0.07 -10.18
C ALA A 8 -4.98 1.28 -10.89
N SER A 9 -6.16 1.66 -11.41
CA SER A 9 -6.41 2.99 -11.95
C SER A 9 -6.23 4.08 -10.89
N VAL A 10 -6.74 3.85 -9.68
CA VAL A 10 -6.62 4.78 -8.55
C VAL A 10 -5.17 4.92 -8.10
N TYR A 11 -4.43 3.82 -8.00
CA TYR A 11 -2.98 3.87 -7.78
C TYR A 11 -2.28 4.68 -8.86
N SER A 12 -2.54 4.39 -10.14
CA SER A 12 -1.81 4.99 -11.26
C SER A 12 -1.91 6.52 -11.34
N ALA A 13 -3.05 7.06 -10.90
CA ALA A 13 -3.33 8.49 -10.81
C ALA A 13 -2.94 9.12 -9.47
N SER A 14 -2.41 8.34 -8.52
CA SER A 14 -2.02 8.84 -7.20
C SER A 14 -0.72 9.61 -7.23
N GLU A 15 -0.57 10.53 -6.28
CA GLU A 15 0.70 11.24 -6.07
C GLU A 15 1.84 10.28 -5.72
N LEU A 16 1.56 9.21 -4.98
CA LEU A 16 2.53 8.16 -4.66
C LEU A 16 3.07 7.50 -5.93
N ALA A 17 2.21 7.11 -6.87
CA ALA A 17 2.66 6.51 -8.14
C ALA A 17 3.42 7.51 -9.01
N ALA A 18 3.06 8.80 -8.96
CA ALA A 18 3.81 9.86 -9.64
C ALA A 18 5.21 10.06 -9.04
N GLN A 19 5.37 9.88 -7.72
CA GLN A 19 6.66 9.91 -7.05
C GLN A 19 7.50 8.64 -7.32
N GLU A 20 6.87 7.46 -7.32
CA GLU A 20 7.56 6.19 -7.62
C GLU A 20 8.01 6.12 -9.10
N PHE A 21 7.24 6.72 -10.02
CA PHE A 21 7.45 6.62 -11.47
C PHE A 21 7.17 7.94 -12.21
N PRO A 22 7.98 8.99 -11.98
CA PRO A 22 7.74 10.32 -12.56
C PRO A 22 7.71 10.31 -14.09
N ASP A 23 8.55 9.48 -14.70
CA ASP A 23 8.74 9.43 -16.16
C ASP A 23 7.80 8.46 -16.89
N LEU A 24 6.96 7.72 -16.17
CA LEU A 24 5.99 6.80 -16.78
C LEU A 24 4.62 7.45 -16.94
N ASP A 25 3.96 7.18 -18.07
CA ASP A 25 2.55 7.53 -18.27
C ASP A 25 1.63 6.81 -17.27
N VAL A 26 0.49 7.42 -16.98
CA VAL A 26 -0.53 6.89 -16.05
C VAL A 26 -0.94 5.46 -16.43
N SER A 27 -1.12 5.16 -17.71
CA SER A 27 -1.50 3.81 -18.16
C SER A 27 -0.46 2.74 -17.78
N LEU A 28 0.83 3.06 -17.92
CA LEU A 28 1.94 2.15 -17.61
C LEU A 28 2.10 1.95 -16.10
N ARG A 29 1.87 2.98 -15.28
CA ARG A 29 1.87 2.86 -13.82
C ARG A 29 0.83 1.85 -13.33
N GLY A 30 -0.34 1.80 -13.97
CA GLY A 30 -1.37 0.80 -13.69
C GLY A 30 -0.87 -0.63 -13.96
N ALA A 31 -0.21 -0.85 -15.11
CA ALA A 31 0.37 -2.14 -15.44
C ALA A 31 1.46 -2.60 -14.46
N VAL A 32 2.30 -1.67 -14.00
CA VAL A 32 3.31 -1.95 -12.97
C VAL A 32 2.66 -2.43 -11.66
N SER A 33 1.56 -1.78 -11.25
CA SER A 33 0.82 -2.22 -10.04
C SER A 33 0.28 -3.64 -10.19
N ILE A 34 -0.30 -3.98 -11.34
CA ILE A 34 -0.81 -5.34 -11.60
C ILE A 34 0.32 -6.37 -11.51
N ALA A 35 1.49 -6.08 -12.08
CA ALA A 35 2.64 -6.97 -12.04
C ALA A 35 3.17 -7.15 -10.60
N ARG A 36 3.27 -6.07 -9.82
CA ARG A 36 3.72 -6.12 -8.41
C ARG A 36 2.75 -6.89 -7.51
N ARG A 37 1.44 -6.78 -7.74
CA ARG A 37 0.43 -7.58 -7.01
C ARG A 37 0.61 -9.08 -7.19
N LEU A 38 1.10 -9.52 -8.35
CA LEU A 38 1.38 -10.94 -8.56
C LEU A 38 2.54 -11.43 -7.68
N GLN A 39 3.52 -10.56 -7.41
CA GLN A 39 4.70 -10.88 -6.61
C GLN A 39 4.39 -10.82 -5.11
N ASP A 40 3.76 -9.74 -4.68
CA ASP A 40 3.33 -9.52 -3.30
C ASP A 40 2.04 -8.67 -3.28
N PRO A 41 0.87 -9.32 -3.16
CA PRO A 41 -0.40 -8.61 -3.13
C PRO A 41 -0.52 -7.62 -1.97
N LEU A 42 0.01 -7.98 -0.79
CA LEU A 42 -0.15 -7.17 0.42
C LEU A 42 0.66 -5.88 0.28
N ALA A 43 1.94 -5.98 -0.08
CA ALA A 43 2.83 -4.83 -0.21
C ALA A 43 2.38 -3.83 -1.30
N GLU A 44 1.65 -4.30 -2.31
CA GLU A 44 1.15 -3.46 -3.38
C GLU A 44 -0.26 -2.89 -3.10
N LEU A 45 -1.19 -3.66 -2.54
CA LEU A 45 -2.55 -3.18 -2.26
C LEU A 45 -2.60 -2.13 -1.14
N VAL A 46 -1.67 -2.17 -0.18
CA VAL A 46 -1.59 -1.14 0.89
C VAL A 46 -1.28 0.27 0.38
N LYS A 47 -0.81 0.40 -0.87
CA LYS A 47 -0.53 1.69 -1.51
C LYS A 47 -1.79 2.41 -2.00
N ILE A 48 -2.93 1.75 -1.93
CA ILE A 48 -4.22 2.23 -2.44
C ILE A 48 -5.10 2.55 -1.24
N ASP A 49 -5.90 3.61 -1.33
CA ASP A 49 -6.97 3.82 -0.35
C ASP A 49 -7.86 2.56 -0.33
N PRO A 50 -8.01 1.86 0.82
CA PRO A 50 -8.71 0.58 0.86
C PRO A 50 -10.13 0.65 0.29
N LYS A 51 -10.83 1.77 0.46
CA LYS A 51 -12.17 1.96 -0.11
C LYS A 51 -12.15 2.04 -1.65
N SER A 52 -11.01 2.31 -2.25
CA SER A 52 -10.85 2.45 -3.70
C SER A 52 -10.41 1.15 -4.38
N ILE A 53 -10.18 0.08 -3.62
CA ILE A 53 -9.86 -1.24 -4.17
C ILE A 53 -11.08 -1.82 -4.90
N GLY A 54 -12.31 -1.49 -4.51
CA GLY A 54 -13.53 -2.00 -5.15
C GLY A 54 -13.86 -3.42 -4.67
N VAL A 55 -14.28 -3.53 -3.42
CA VAL A 55 -14.50 -4.83 -2.74
C VAL A 55 -15.92 -5.39 -2.90
N GLY A 56 -16.80 -4.68 -3.61
CA GLY A 56 -18.17 -5.15 -3.84
C GLY A 56 -19.01 -4.22 -4.72
N GLN A 57 -20.09 -4.75 -5.27
CA GLN A 57 -20.95 -4.07 -6.23
C GLN A 57 -21.60 -2.79 -5.67
N TYR A 58 -22.09 -2.84 -4.43
CA TYR A 58 -22.82 -1.75 -3.78
C TYR A 58 -21.93 -0.93 -2.84
N GLN A 59 -20.61 -0.95 -3.05
CA GLN A 59 -19.65 -0.26 -2.18
C GLN A 59 -19.89 1.25 -2.11
N HIS A 60 -20.41 1.85 -3.17
CA HIS A 60 -20.72 3.28 -3.22
C HIS A 60 -22.06 3.63 -2.56
N ASP A 61 -22.91 2.64 -2.33
CA ASP A 61 -24.27 2.82 -1.77
C ASP A 61 -24.32 2.66 -0.24
N VAL A 62 -23.18 2.37 0.39
CA VAL A 62 -23.03 2.26 1.85
C VAL A 62 -22.41 3.52 2.46
N SER A 63 -22.48 3.61 3.79
CA SER A 63 -21.80 4.67 4.55
C SER A 63 -20.29 4.62 4.31
N GLN A 64 -19.77 5.62 3.61
CA GLN A 64 -18.35 5.69 3.23
C GLN A 64 -17.41 5.80 4.44
N SER A 65 -17.86 6.45 5.53
CA SER A 65 -17.08 6.55 6.76
C SER A 65 -16.97 5.21 7.48
N GLN A 66 -18.06 4.45 7.55
CA GLN A 66 -18.06 3.12 8.15
C GLN A 66 -17.26 2.12 7.30
N LEU A 67 -17.42 2.19 5.97
CA LEU A 67 -16.66 1.37 5.03
C LEU A 67 -15.16 1.63 5.18
N ALA A 68 -14.72 2.88 5.11
CA ALA A 68 -13.31 3.24 5.25
C ALA A 68 -12.73 2.72 6.57
N LYS A 69 -13.41 2.97 7.70
CA LYS A 69 -12.97 2.49 9.01
C LYS A 69 -12.85 0.96 9.07
N LYS A 70 -13.79 0.23 8.47
CA LYS A 70 -13.76 -1.23 8.45
C LYS A 70 -12.65 -1.77 7.56
N LEU A 71 -12.46 -1.21 6.38
CA LEU A 71 -11.39 -1.63 5.48
C LEU A 71 -10.01 -1.29 6.03
N ASP A 72 -9.84 -0.13 6.65
CA ASP A 72 -8.60 0.23 7.34
C ASP A 72 -8.25 -0.78 8.44
N SER A 73 -9.24 -1.19 9.25
CA SER A 73 -9.05 -2.23 10.28
C SER A 73 -8.62 -3.56 9.68
N VAL A 74 -9.24 -4.01 8.58
CA VAL A 74 -8.87 -5.26 7.91
C VAL A 74 -7.44 -5.19 7.37
N VAL A 75 -7.05 -4.04 6.79
CA VAL A 75 -5.69 -3.85 6.28
C VAL A 75 -4.67 -3.88 7.42
N GLU A 76 -4.95 -3.21 8.54
CA GLU A 76 -4.11 -3.26 9.74
C GLU A 76 -3.99 -4.70 10.25
N ASP A 77 -5.09 -5.42 10.41
CA ASP A 77 -5.09 -6.82 10.86
C ASP A 77 -4.25 -7.72 9.94
N CYS A 78 -4.41 -7.59 8.62
CA CYS A 78 -3.64 -8.36 7.64
C CYS A 78 -2.14 -8.06 7.71
N VAL A 79 -1.74 -6.79 7.79
CA VAL A 79 -0.32 -6.39 7.85
C VAL A 79 0.33 -6.88 9.13
N ASN A 80 -0.36 -6.74 10.27
CA ASN A 80 0.18 -7.19 11.56
C ASN A 80 0.23 -8.72 11.65
N ALA A 81 -0.71 -9.45 11.03
CA ALA A 81 -0.70 -10.90 11.01
C ALA A 81 0.42 -11.48 10.13
N VAL A 82 0.71 -10.88 8.98
CA VAL A 82 1.79 -11.33 8.09
C VAL A 82 3.17 -10.88 8.59
N GLY A 83 3.24 -9.71 9.21
CA GLY A 83 4.50 -9.07 9.59
C GLY A 83 5.15 -8.35 8.41
N VAL A 84 6.19 -7.57 8.71
CA VAL A 84 6.92 -6.76 7.72
C VAL A 84 8.42 -6.87 7.95
N ASP A 85 9.20 -6.91 6.87
CA ASP A 85 10.64 -6.77 6.94
C ASP A 85 11.02 -5.28 6.85
N LEU A 86 11.51 -4.72 7.95
CA LEU A 86 11.89 -3.30 8.05
C LEU A 86 12.95 -2.88 7.01
N ASN A 87 13.77 -3.83 6.55
CA ASN A 87 14.81 -3.55 5.56
C ASN A 87 14.28 -3.40 4.13
N THR A 88 13.05 -3.83 3.86
CA THR A 88 12.48 -3.84 2.51
C THR A 88 11.10 -3.18 2.44
N ALA A 89 10.40 -3.06 3.57
CA ALA A 89 9.08 -2.45 3.65
C ALA A 89 9.09 -0.99 3.19
N SER A 90 8.02 -0.61 2.49
CA SER A 90 7.74 0.74 2.05
C SER A 90 7.08 1.56 3.16
N VAL A 91 7.11 2.89 3.04
CA VAL A 91 6.42 3.79 4.00
C VAL A 91 4.90 3.48 4.08
N PRO A 92 4.17 3.26 2.95
CA PRO A 92 2.77 2.85 3.02
C PRO A 92 2.53 1.57 3.82
N LEU A 93 3.38 0.56 3.66
CA LEU A 93 3.27 -0.71 4.38
C LEU A 93 3.56 -0.53 5.87
N LEU A 94 4.65 0.16 6.22
CA LEU A 94 5.01 0.45 7.62
C LEU A 94 3.93 1.26 8.35
N THR A 95 3.24 2.17 7.65
CA THR A 95 2.15 2.97 8.23
C THR A 95 0.94 2.13 8.65
N ARG A 96 0.84 0.87 8.19
CA ARG A 96 -0.22 -0.07 8.58
C ARG A 96 0.17 -1.01 9.72
N VAL A 97 1.42 -0.92 10.21
CA VAL A 97 1.87 -1.68 11.38
C VAL A 97 1.34 -1.03 12.65
N ALA A 98 0.84 -1.85 13.58
CA ALA A 98 0.30 -1.39 14.85
C ALA A 98 1.32 -0.52 15.60
N GLY A 99 0.90 0.68 15.99
CA GLY A 99 1.73 1.63 16.72
C GLY A 99 2.68 2.48 15.86
N LEU A 100 2.79 2.25 14.54
CA LEU A 100 3.57 3.11 13.65
C LEU A 100 2.71 4.22 13.06
N THR A 101 3.19 5.46 13.17
CA THR A 101 2.64 6.60 12.45
C THR A 101 3.35 6.78 11.10
N ARG A 102 2.75 7.54 10.18
CA ARG A 102 3.42 7.91 8.92
C ARG A 102 4.79 8.55 9.15
N MET A 103 4.91 9.41 10.16
CA MET A 103 6.18 10.05 10.51
C MET A 103 7.22 9.02 10.97
N MET A 104 6.83 8.07 11.83
CA MET A 104 7.72 6.98 12.26
C MET A 104 8.14 6.10 11.07
N ALA A 105 7.20 5.72 10.21
CA ALA A 105 7.47 4.95 9.00
C ALA A 105 8.47 5.65 8.08
N GLN A 106 8.32 6.96 7.86
CA GLN A 106 9.26 7.76 7.08
C GLN A 106 10.64 7.80 7.74
N ASN A 107 10.70 7.99 9.06
CA ASN A 107 11.97 8.02 9.79
C ASN A 107 12.71 6.68 9.70
N ILE A 108 12.00 5.54 9.76
CA ILE A 108 12.60 4.21 9.60
C ILE A 108 13.23 4.08 8.20
N VAL A 109 12.50 4.48 7.16
CA VAL A 109 13.01 4.42 5.78
C VAL A 109 14.19 5.37 5.58
N ASN A 110 14.10 6.62 6.05
CA ASN A 110 15.21 7.58 5.95
C ASN A 110 16.46 7.08 6.68
N TRP A 111 16.29 6.56 7.90
CA TRP A 111 17.40 6.00 8.66
C TRP A 111 18.04 4.83 7.91
N ARG A 112 17.25 3.93 7.33
CA ARG A 112 17.73 2.80 6.52
C ARG A 112 18.48 3.28 5.28
N ASP A 113 17.99 4.31 4.62
CA ASP A 113 18.60 4.83 3.40
C ASP A 113 19.93 5.55 3.70
N GLU A 114 20.07 6.18 4.88
CA GLU A 114 21.30 6.85 5.34
C GLU A 114 22.33 5.90 5.98
N ASN A 115 21.89 4.93 6.77
CA ASN A 115 22.76 4.08 7.62
C ASN A 115 22.90 2.65 7.09
N GLY A 116 22.15 2.29 6.05
CA GLY A 116 22.07 0.94 5.53
C GLY A 116 21.12 0.05 6.33
N ARG A 117 21.34 -1.27 6.25
CA ARG A 117 20.40 -2.26 6.80
C ARG A 117 20.31 -2.18 8.32
N LEU A 118 19.10 -2.26 8.84
CA LEU A 118 18.80 -2.48 10.25
C LEU A 118 19.35 -3.85 10.64
N GLN A 119 20.30 -3.85 11.56
CA GLN A 119 20.81 -5.05 12.20
C GLN A 119 19.95 -5.35 13.42
N GLN A 120 19.57 -6.61 13.61
CA GLN A 120 19.00 -7.02 14.89
C GLN A 120 20.10 -6.94 15.97
N PRO A 121 19.76 -6.58 17.21
CA PRO A 121 20.69 -6.69 18.33
C PRO A 121 21.15 -8.12 18.56
#